data_AF-A0A1N6JPE3-F1
#
_entry.id   AF-A0A1N6JPE3-F1
#
_cell.length_a   1.000
_cell.length_b   1.000
_cell.length_c   1.000
_cell.angle_alpha   90.00
_cell.angle_beta   90.00
_cell.angle_gamma   90.00
#
_symmetry.space_group_name_H-M   'P 1'
#
loop_
_entity.id
_entity.type
_entity.pdbx_description
1 polymer ?
#
loop_
_entity_poly.entity_id
_entity_poly.type
_entity_poly.pdbx_seq_one_letter_code
_entity_poly.pdbx_strand_id
1 'polypeptide(L)'
;MYVKVRESILFVRVILKKQVLAGYFGERTKFSNLQDYQNNHSMYGGGYIFDEPNNRQLKEEQLHDDPEKLAEFEDRIARGEKIEPGDWMPSEYRRQLIRLIEQHAHSEIIGALPEGTWITRAPGFKRKLALIAKVQDEIGHGQLLYNAAETLGKSREAMINDLLSGKSKYSNVFNYPAETWADVTVIGFLIDAAAIVNQIANSKGSYGPYCRALERICYEESFHLKQGHDAFVELAAGTPAQRAMVQDALNRWWQPIMHFFGPPDKNSTHSEKLMQWKVKMASNDDMRNQFLEAYVPKIWDMGLTLPDENLKKNESTGKWDYADPDWDLFKKVINGGGPCNKERLDVRKWAEEHGRWVRKALMNPKDKRSAPVA
;
A
#
# COMPACT_ATOMS: atom_id res chain seq x y z
N MET A 1 -0.37 -32.28 17.04
CA MET A 1 -0.45 -30.80 17.16
C MET A 1 0.71 -30.17 17.97
N TYR A 2 1.51 -30.95 18.72
CA TYR A 2 2.63 -30.42 19.55
C TYR A 2 4.03 -30.42 18.91
N VAL A 3 4.19 -30.85 17.66
CA VAL A 3 5.51 -30.92 16.99
C VAL A 3 5.80 -29.69 16.12
N LYS A 4 4.78 -28.98 15.62
CA LYS A 4 4.95 -27.80 14.74
C LYS A 4 5.35 -26.49 15.44
N VAL A 5 5.28 -26.42 16.78
CA VAL A 5 5.70 -25.22 17.54
C VAL A 5 7.23 -25.21 17.79
N ARG A 6 7.90 -26.37 17.69
CA ARG A 6 9.35 -26.45 17.94
C ARG A 6 10.20 -25.93 16.78
N GLU A 7 9.72 -26.01 15.54
CA GLU A 7 10.50 -25.55 14.37
C GLU A 7 10.45 -24.02 14.21
N SER A 8 9.35 -23.37 14.56
CA SER A 8 9.24 -21.90 14.54
C SER A 8 10.13 -21.23 15.60
N ILE A 9 10.36 -21.87 16.74
CA ILE A 9 11.22 -21.35 17.81
C ILE A 9 12.72 -21.50 17.46
N LEU A 10 13.09 -22.49 16.64
CA LEU A 10 14.48 -22.67 16.20
C LEU A 10 14.89 -21.62 15.17
N PHE A 11 13.97 -21.20 14.29
CA PHE A 11 14.22 -20.16 13.28
C PHE A 11 14.43 -18.78 13.91
N VAL A 12 13.70 -18.46 14.99
CA VAL A 12 13.84 -17.20 15.76
C VAL A 12 15.17 -17.13 16.51
N ARG A 13 15.75 -18.27 16.94
CA ARG A 13 17.05 -18.31 17.63
C ARG A 13 18.25 -18.02 16.71
N VAL A 14 18.15 -18.30 15.41
CA VAL A 14 19.26 -18.07 14.46
C VAL A 14 19.38 -16.59 14.08
N ILE A 15 18.25 -15.87 14.04
CA ILE A 15 18.23 -14.43 13.72
C ILE A 15 18.63 -13.58 14.94
N LEU A 16 18.15 -13.92 16.15
CA LEU A 16 18.47 -13.18 17.36
C LEU A 16 19.93 -13.33 17.84
N LYS A 17 20.64 -14.40 17.46
CA LYS A 17 22.07 -14.56 17.80
C LYS A 17 23.02 -13.67 16.99
N LYS A 18 22.58 -13.02 15.91
CA LYS A 18 23.42 -12.13 15.08
C LYS A 18 23.19 -10.63 15.33
N GLN A 19 22.20 -10.23 16.14
CA GLN A 19 21.88 -8.83 16.40
C GLN A 19 22.30 -8.30 17.78
N VAL A 20 22.97 -9.10 18.61
CA VAL A 20 23.38 -8.71 19.98
C VAL A 20 24.84 -8.20 20.06
N LEU A 21 25.51 -7.91 18.95
CA LEU A 21 26.93 -7.48 18.95
C LEU A 21 27.21 -6.11 18.31
N ALA A 22 26.22 -5.24 18.21
CA ALA A 22 26.45 -3.85 17.80
C ALA A 22 25.57 -2.89 18.60
N GLY A 23 25.89 -2.75 19.89
CA GLY A 23 25.41 -1.65 20.71
C GLY A 23 26.54 -1.26 21.63
N TYR A 24 27.16 -0.11 21.38
CA TYR A 24 27.84 0.76 22.34
C TYR A 24 28.55 1.86 21.53
N PHE A 25 27.96 3.05 21.50
CA PHE A 25 28.57 4.32 21.89
C PHE A 25 27.58 5.43 21.54
N GLY A 26 27.10 6.11 22.57
CA GLY A 26 26.28 7.30 22.43
C GLY A 26 27.16 8.53 22.31
N GLU A 27 26.73 9.47 21.47
CA GLU A 27 26.99 10.88 21.68
C GLU A 27 25.92 11.70 20.96
N ARG A 28 25.27 12.61 21.69
CA ARG A 28 24.34 13.59 21.14
C ARG A 28 25.15 14.59 20.32
N THR A 29 24.97 14.61 19.01
CA THR A 29 25.41 15.74 18.17
C THR A 29 24.20 16.55 17.72
N LYS A 30 24.28 17.86 17.98
CA LYS A 30 23.27 18.86 17.66
C LYS A 30 23.09 18.98 16.15
N PHE A 31 21.85 19.04 15.70
CA PHE A 31 21.50 19.47 14.34
C PHE A 31 21.74 20.98 14.21
N SER A 32 22.77 21.36 13.45
CA SER A 32 22.89 22.72 12.91
C SER A 32 23.71 22.68 11.63
N ASN A 33 23.02 22.98 10.52
CA ASN A 33 23.49 23.50 9.22
C ASN A 33 22.90 22.72 8.05
N LEU A 34 21.68 23.12 7.65
CA LEU A 34 20.96 22.66 6.46
C LEU A 34 20.90 23.75 5.38
N GLN A 35 21.94 24.59 5.30
CA GLN A 35 21.86 25.86 4.56
C GLN A 35 22.59 25.91 3.21
N ASP A 36 23.18 24.80 2.73
CA ASP A 36 23.91 24.77 1.45
C ASP A 36 23.26 23.93 0.33
N TYR A 37 21.96 23.64 0.41
CA TYR A 37 21.22 22.97 -0.67
C TYR A 37 20.10 23.83 -1.29
N GLN A 38 20.26 25.15 -1.23
CA GLN A 38 19.52 26.07 -2.10
C GLN A 38 20.40 26.39 -3.32
N ASN A 39 20.27 25.59 -4.38
CA ASN A 39 20.36 26.01 -5.79
C ASN A 39 20.46 24.80 -6.72
N ASN A 40 19.29 24.20 -7.01
CA ASN A 40 18.95 23.63 -8.32
C ASN A 40 17.53 23.06 -8.26
N HIS A 41 16.54 23.96 -8.23
CA HIS A 41 15.16 23.62 -8.55
C HIS A 41 14.92 23.92 -10.04
N SER A 42 14.99 22.88 -10.86
CA SER A 42 14.32 22.85 -12.16
C SER A 42 13.41 21.63 -12.21
N MET A 43 12.14 21.90 -12.44
CA MET A 43 11.05 20.94 -12.58
C MET A 43 11.22 20.03 -13.82
N TYR A 44 10.59 18.85 -13.76
CA TYR A 44 10.33 17.93 -14.88
C TYR A 44 11.55 17.50 -15.71
N GLY A 45 12.37 16.62 -15.14
CA GLY A 45 13.32 15.80 -15.90
C GLY A 45 13.19 14.35 -15.45
N GLY A 46 12.67 13.47 -16.33
CA GLY A 46 12.57 12.02 -16.11
C GLY A 46 13.94 11.33 -16.13
N GLY A 47 14.84 11.76 -15.27
CA GLY A 47 16.12 11.11 -15.03
C GLY A 47 15.94 9.99 -14.01
N TYR A 48 16.50 8.82 -14.30
CA TYR A 48 16.67 7.76 -13.33
C TYR A 48 17.36 8.31 -12.08
N ILE A 49 16.77 8.09 -10.91
CA ILE A 49 17.43 8.47 -9.66
C ILE A 49 18.64 7.55 -9.41
N PHE A 50 18.61 6.29 -9.90
CA PHE A 50 19.72 5.32 -9.83
C PHE A 50 19.74 4.35 -11.04
N ASP A 51 20.91 3.74 -11.31
CA ASP A 51 21.15 2.78 -12.41
C ASP A 51 20.18 1.57 -12.40
N GLU A 52 19.64 1.21 -13.57
CA GLU A 52 18.82 0.00 -13.78
C GLU A 52 19.70 -1.23 -14.11
N PRO A 53 19.71 -2.27 -13.28
CA PRO A 53 20.49 -3.48 -13.56
C PRO A 53 19.74 -4.52 -14.41
N ASN A 54 18.41 -4.39 -14.59
CA ASN A 54 17.58 -5.48 -15.10
C ASN A 54 16.60 -4.97 -16.18
N ASN A 55 16.92 -5.22 -17.44
CA ASN A 55 16.07 -4.85 -18.58
C ASN A 55 15.47 -6.14 -19.18
N ARG A 56 14.39 -6.63 -18.59
CA ARG A 56 13.66 -7.78 -19.16
C ARG A 56 12.88 -7.28 -20.38
N GLN A 57 13.54 -7.31 -21.54
CA GLN A 57 12.97 -6.81 -22.78
C GLN A 57 11.77 -7.66 -23.21
N LEU A 58 10.65 -7.00 -23.48
CA LEU A 58 9.50 -7.60 -24.14
C LEU A 58 9.89 -7.99 -25.56
N LYS A 59 9.27 -9.05 -26.10
CA LYS A 59 9.45 -9.40 -27.52
C LYS A 59 8.80 -8.34 -28.41
N GLU A 60 9.33 -8.10 -29.61
CA GLU A 60 8.78 -7.10 -30.55
C GLU A 60 7.28 -7.30 -30.82
N GLU A 61 6.84 -8.56 -30.93
CA GLU A 61 5.42 -8.93 -31.14
C GLU A 61 4.49 -8.52 -29.99
N GLN A 62 5.04 -8.21 -28.80
CA GLN A 62 4.29 -7.75 -27.63
C GLN A 62 4.23 -6.21 -27.52
N LEU A 63 4.88 -5.48 -28.42
CA LEU A 63 4.99 -4.02 -28.40
C LEU A 63 4.00 -3.33 -29.36
N HIS A 64 3.37 -4.07 -30.27
CA HIS A 64 2.47 -3.51 -31.28
C HIS A 64 1.03 -4.02 -31.10
N ASP A 65 0.09 -3.07 -31.16
CA ASP A 65 -1.34 -3.37 -31.15
C ASP A 65 -1.78 -3.89 -32.53
N ASP A 66 -2.63 -4.92 -32.51
CA ASP A 66 -3.13 -5.63 -33.68
C ASP A 66 -4.65 -5.78 -33.53
N PRO A 67 -5.46 -5.28 -34.48
CA PRO A 67 -6.92 -5.34 -34.40
C PRO A 67 -7.50 -6.75 -34.31
N GLU A 68 -6.92 -7.73 -35.00
CA GLU A 68 -7.42 -9.12 -34.98
C GLU A 68 -7.13 -9.76 -33.62
N LYS A 69 -5.92 -9.56 -33.09
CA LYS A 69 -5.55 -10.04 -31.75
C LYS A 69 -6.32 -9.32 -30.65
N LEU A 70 -6.67 -8.06 -30.84
CA LEU A 70 -7.52 -7.31 -29.91
C LEU A 70 -8.91 -7.96 -29.80
N ALA A 71 -9.53 -8.33 -30.92
CA ALA A 71 -10.83 -9.01 -30.89
C ALA A 71 -10.74 -10.36 -30.18
N GLU A 72 -9.70 -11.17 -30.48
CA GLU A 72 -9.47 -12.43 -29.79
C GLU A 72 -9.27 -12.24 -28.28
N PHE A 73 -8.49 -11.24 -27.89
CA PHE A 73 -8.27 -10.86 -26.49
C PHE A 73 -9.59 -10.49 -25.81
N GLU A 74 -10.42 -9.66 -26.42
CA GLU A 74 -11.71 -9.24 -25.84
C GLU A 74 -12.68 -10.41 -25.70
N ASP A 75 -12.69 -11.34 -26.67
CA ASP A 75 -13.45 -12.58 -26.60
C ASP A 75 -12.99 -13.49 -25.45
N ARG A 76 -11.67 -13.60 -25.22
CA ARG A 76 -11.11 -14.33 -24.05
C ARG A 76 -11.56 -13.69 -22.74
N ILE A 77 -11.49 -12.36 -22.64
CA ILE A 77 -11.96 -11.62 -21.46
C ILE A 77 -13.46 -11.87 -21.24
N ALA A 78 -14.28 -11.83 -22.29
CA ALA A 78 -15.73 -12.07 -22.21
C ALA A 78 -16.04 -13.47 -21.66
N ARG A 79 -15.31 -14.50 -22.09
CA ARG A 79 -15.40 -15.88 -21.57
C ARG A 79 -14.89 -16.06 -20.13
N GLY A 80 -14.27 -15.03 -19.55
CA GLY A 80 -13.75 -15.06 -18.18
C GLY A 80 -12.40 -15.76 -18.06
N GLU A 81 -11.69 -15.93 -19.17
CA GLU A 81 -10.34 -16.47 -19.17
C GLU A 81 -9.35 -15.48 -18.53
N LYS A 82 -8.29 -16.03 -17.93
CA LYS A 82 -7.19 -15.23 -17.40
C LYS A 82 -6.16 -14.98 -18.49
N ILE A 83 -5.58 -13.78 -18.46
CA ILE A 83 -4.45 -13.38 -19.29
C ILE A 83 -3.17 -13.64 -18.49
N GLU A 84 -2.21 -14.33 -19.12
CA GLU A 84 -0.93 -14.72 -18.54
C GLU A 84 0.24 -13.99 -19.22
N PRO A 85 1.45 -13.97 -18.62
CA PRO A 85 2.58 -13.18 -19.15
C PRO A 85 3.02 -13.53 -20.58
N GLY A 86 2.77 -14.76 -21.02
CA GLY A 86 3.09 -15.24 -22.36
C GLY A 86 2.04 -14.89 -23.42
N ASP A 87 0.86 -14.46 -23.01
CA ASP A 87 -0.22 -14.09 -23.92
C ASP A 87 0.07 -12.75 -24.60
N TRP A 88 -0.47 -12.59 -25.81
CA TRP A 88 -0.61 -11.27 -26.39
C TRP A 88 -1.67 -10.49 -25.59
N MET A 89 -1.41 -9.19 -25.39
CA MET A 89 -2.34 -8.28 -24.72
C MET A 89 -2.15 -6.86 -25.26
N PRO A 90 -3.21 -6.04 -25.31
CA PRO A 90 -3.10 -4.66 -25.80
C PRO A 90 -2.09 -3.82 -25.01
N SER A 91 -1.40 -2.91 -25.68
CA SER A 91 -0.40 -2.01 -25.09
C SER A 91 -0.97 -1.19 -23.93
N GLU A 92 -2.19 -0.67 -24.10
CA GLU A 92 -2.94 0.05 -23.08
C GLU A 92 -3.28 -0.83 -21.88
N TYR A 93 -3.70 -2.08 -22.11
CA TYR A 93 -4.03 -3.04 -21.05
C TYR A 93 -2.80 -3.30 -20.17
N ARG A 94 -1.66 -3.60 -20.82
CA ARG A 94 -0.36 -3.76 -20.15
C ARG A 94 0.03 -2.51 -19.36
N ARG A 95 -0.06 -1.33 -19.97
CA ARG A 95 0.32 -0.05 -19.34
C ARG A 95 -0.54 0.26 -18.11
N GLN A 96 -1.85 0.03 -18.19
CA GLN A 96 -2.76 0.28 -17.08
C GLN A 96 -2.57 -0.73 -15.95
N LEU A 97 -2.31 -2.01 -16.25
CA LEU A 97 -1.95 -2.99 -15.24
C LEU A 97 -0.64 -2.63 -14.54
N ILE A 98 0.41 -2.26 -15.28
CA ILE A 98 1.67 -1.78 -14.68
C ILE A 98 1.37 -0.62 -13.74
N ARG A 99 0.64 0.40 -14.21
CA ARG A 99 0.28 1.57 -13.39
C ARG A 99 -0.45 1.17 -12.11
N LEU A 100 -1.44 0.29 -12.19
CA LEU A 100 -2.26 -0.10 -11.04
C LEU A 100 -1.50 -0.98 -10.05
N ILE A 101 -0.83 -2.02 -10.53
CA ILE A 101 -0.12 -2.98 -9.69
C ILE A 101 1.09 -2.32 -9.04
N GLU A 102 1.79 -1.44 -9.77
CA GLU A 102 2.88 -0.64 -9.22
C GLU A 102 2.39 0.31 -8.12
N GLN A 103 1.32 1.06 -8.37
CA GLN A 103 0.75 1.97 -7.37
C GLN A 103 0.29 1.21 -6.12
N HIS A 104 -0.21 -0.01 -6.30
CA HIS A 104 -0.56 -0.92 -5.21
C HIS A 104 0.69 -1.36 -4.43
N ALA A 105 1.75 -1.82 -5.11
CA ALA A 105 3.01 -2.20 -4.48
C ALA A 105 3.64 -1.04 -3.70
N HIS A 106 3.59 0.18 -4.26
CA HIS A 106 4.04 1.39 -3.57
C HIS A 106 3.20 1.70 -2.33
N SER A 107 1.90 1.43 -2.40
CA SER A 107 0.97 1.61 -1.28
C SER A 107 1.34 0.70 -0.11
N GLU A 108 1.71 -0.56 -0.35
CA GLU A 108 2.18 -1.45 0.71
C GLU A 108 3.45 -0.93 1.41
N ILE A 109 4.43 -0.49 0.64
CA ILE A 109 5.71 -0.01 1.19
C ILE A 109 5.55 1.29 1.97
N ILE A 110 4.75 2.22 1.44
CA ILE A 110 4.52 3.50 2.10
C ILE A 110 3.55 3.33 3.28
N GLY A 111 2.61 2.40 3.21
CA GLY A 111 1.65 2.07 4.27
C GLY A 111 2.30 1.53 5.54
N ALA A 112 3.40 0.78 5.38
CA ALA A 112 4.22 0.33 6.49
C ALA A 112 4.85 1.46 7.33
N LEU A 113 4.96 2.68 6.80
CA LEU A 113 5.62 3.79 7.49
C LEU A 113 4.80 4.34 8.68
N PRO A 114 3.55 4.82 8.53
CA PRO A 114 2.77 5.35 9.65
C PRO A 114 2.64 4.34 10.78
N GLU A 115 2.32 3.08 10.48
CA GLU A 115 2.21 2.00 11.46
C GLU A 115 3.57 1.59 12.04
N GLY A 116 4.62 1.56 11.22
CA GLY A 116 5.99 1.29 11.65
C GLY A 116 6.48 2.23 12.75
N THR A 117 6.08 3.51 12.72
CA THR A 117 6.43 4.48 13.78
C THR A 117 5.87 4.12 15.17
N TRP A 118 4.86 3.25 15.22
CA TRP A 118 4.21 2.81 16.46
C TRP A 118 4.74 1.50 17.02
N ILE A 119 5.56 0.75 16.28
CA ILE A 119 6.15 -0.52 16.74
C ILE A 119 6.85 -0.37 18.09
N THR A 120 7.60 0.72 18.30
CA THR A 120 8.33 0.93 19.56
C THR A 120 7.43 1.37 20.71
N ARG A 121 6.25 1.92 20.42
CA ARG A 121 5.33 2.61 21.37
C ARG A 121 3.98 1.91 21.56
N ALA A 122 3.73 0.81 20.85
CA ALA A 122 2.47 0.06 20.95
C ALA A 122 2.16 -0.37 22.40
N PRO A 123 0.88 -0.23 22.85
CA PRO A 123 0.48 -0.53 24.22
C PRO A 123 0.43 -2.04 24.46
N GLY A 124 1.42 -2.54 25.19
CA GLY A 124 1.53 -3.95 25.57
C GLY A 124 2.11 -4.86 24.49
N PHE A 125 2.63 -6.01 24.92
CA PHE A 125 3.33 -6.94 24.04
C PHE A 125 2.43 -7.58 22.98
N LYS A 126 1.16 -7.88 23.30
CA LYS A 126 0.20 -8.46 22.34
C LYS A 126 0.03 -7.55 21.12
N ARG A 127 -0.25 -6.27 21.33
CA ARG A 127 -0.45 -5.29 20.25
C ARG A 127 0.84 -5.03 19.48
N LYS A 128 1.97 -4.96 20.18
CA LYS A 128 3.30 -4.81 19.57
C LYS A 128 3.64 -5.98 18.62
N LEU A 129 3.42 -7.22 19.06
CA LEU A 129 3.69 -8.40 18.24
C LEU A 129 2.77 -8.46 17.01
N ALA A 130 1.48 -8.14 17.18
CA ALA A 130 0.54 -8.07 16.06
C ALA A 130 0.94 -6.99 15.03
N LEU A 131 1.34 -5.81 15.50
CA LEU A 131 1.78 -4.72 14.61
C LEU A 131 3.07 -5.05 13.86
N ILE A 132 4.04 -5.70 14.51
CA ILE A 132 5.27 -6.15 13.84
C ILE A 132 4.94 -7.17 12.74
N ALA A 133 4.03 -8.12 13.02
CA ALA A 133 3.60 -9.11 12.05
C ALA A 133 2.88 -8.46 10.85
N LYS A 134 1.97 -7.51 11.10
CA LYS A 134 1.27 -6.75 10.05
C LYS A 134 2.26 -6.00 9.14
N VAL A 135 3.13 -5.18 9.73
CA VAL A 135 4.12 -4.40 8.98
C VAL A 135 5.09 -5.30 8.21
N GLN A 136 5.44 -6.47 8.75
CA GLN A 136 6.24 -7.46 8.04
C GLN A 136 5.50 -7.99 6.79
N ASP A 137 4.23 -8.33 6.93
CA ASP A 137 3.42 -8.86 5.83
C ASP A 137 3.19 -7.81 4.74
N GLU A 138 2.97 -6.54 5.07
CA GLU A 138 2.87 -5.44 4.09
C GLU A 138 4.12 -5.35 3.20
N ILE A 139 5.31 -5.44 3.80
CA ILE A 139 6.54 -5.50 3.01
C ILE A 139 6.57 -6.75 2.12
N GLY A 140 6.08 -7.89 2.60
CA GLY A 140 5.90 -9.10 1.80
C GLY A 140 4.90 -8.93 0.64
N HIS A 141 3.78 -8.24 0.87
CA HIS A 141 2.74 -7.96 -0.12
C HIS A 141 3.25 -7.05 -1.22
N GLY A 142 3.97 -5.99 -0.86
CA GLY A 142 4.67 -5.14 -1.82
C GLY A 142 5.63 -5.93 -2.70
N GLN A 143 6.31 -6.94 -2.14
CA GLN A 143 7.18 -7.82 -2.92
C GLN A 143 6.39 -8.68 -3.92
N LEU A 144 5.27 -9.28 -3.50
CA LEU A 144 4.39 -10.06 -4.37
C LEU A 144 3.83 -9.21 -5.53
N LEU A 145 3.40 -7.98 -5.23
CA LEU A 145 2.84 -7.06 -6.22
C LEU A 145 3.89 -6.61 -7.22
N TYR A 146 5.10 -6.25 -6.78
CA TYR A 146 6.18 -5.97 -7.73
C TYR A 146 6.50 -7.16 -8.61
N ASN A 147 6.56 -8.38 -8.06
CA ASN A 147 6.81 -9.57 -8.88
C ASN A 147 5.70 -9.77 -9.92
N ALA A 148 4.44 -9.50 -9.57
CA ALA A 148 3.33 -9.53 -10.52
C ALA A 148 3.49 -8.47 -11.62
N ALA A 149 3.87 -7.24 -11.28
CA ALA A 149 4.12 -6.17 -12.26
C ALA A 149 5.33 -6.45 -13.16
N GLU A 150 6.39 -7.08 -12.64
CA GLU A 150 7.58 -7.45 -13.43
C GLU A 150 7.28 -8.43 -14.56
N THR A 151 6.23 -9.24 -14.42
CA THR A 151 5.76 -10.11 -15.52
C THR A 151 5.24 -9.33 -16.73
N LEU A 152 4.93 -8.04 -16.58
CA LEU A 152 4.48 -7.16 -17.65
C LEU A 152 5.63 -6.42 -18.35
N GLY A 153 6.88 -6.60 -17.89
CA GLY A 153 8.08 -6.08 -18.56
C GLY A 153 8.74 -4.85 -17.91
N LYS A 154 8.24 -4.37 -16.76
CA LYS A 154 8.86 -3.26 -16.02
C LYS A 154 9.56 -3.76 -14.77
N SER A 155 10.84 -3.45 -14.58
CA SER A 155 11.61 -3.90 -13.42
C SER A 155 11.13 -3.25 -12.12
N ARG A 156 11.36 -3.93 -10.98
CA ARG A 156 11.16 -3.34 -9.66
C ARG A 156 11.95 -2.06 -9.47
N GLU A 157 13.20 -1.99 -9.93
CA GLU A 157 14.03 -0.80 -9.80
C GLU A 157 13.42 0.40 -10.54
N ALA A 158 12.89 0.18 -11.75
CA ALA A 158 12.15 1.20 -12.49
C ALA A 158 10.93 1.71 -11.71
N MET A 159 10.17 0.78 -11.13
CA MET A 159 8.98 1.10 -10.34
C MET A 159 9.35 1.88 -9.06
N ILE A 160 10.39 1.48 -8.34
CA ILE A 160 10.88 2.22 -7.16
C ILE A 160 11.37 3.62 -7.56
N ASN A 161 12.07 3.76 -8.68
CA ASN A 161 12.48 5.07 -9.20
C ASN A 161 11.25 5.95 -9.52
N ASP A 162 10.19 5.38 -10.09
CA ASP A 162 8.94 6.08 -10.35
C ASP A 162 8.26 6.53 -9.03
N LEU A 163 8.30 5.74 -7.96
CA LEU A 163 7.85 6.16 -6.62
C LEU A 163 8.66 7.35 -6.10
N LEU A 164 9.99 7.23 -6.11
CA LEU A 164 10.90 8.19 -5.50
C LEU A 164 10.95 9.54 -6.22
N SER A 165 10.75 9.51 -7.54
CA SER A 165 10.63 10.70 -8.39
C SER A 165 9.25 11.36 -8.32
N GLY A 166 8.26 10.69 -7.71
CA GLY A 166 6.87 11.14 -7.68
C GLY A 166 6.12 10.94 -9.00
N LYS A 167 6.71 10.21 -9.97
CA LYS A 167 6.06 9.87 -11.24
C LYS A 167 4.92 8.87 -11.05
N SER A 168 5.10 7.90 -10.16
CA SER A 168 4.05 6.96 -9.75
C SER A 168 3.54 7.31 -8.36
N LYS A 169 2.27 6.97 -8.12
CA LYS A 169 1.52 7.32 -6.90
C LYS A 169 1.49 6.14 -5.94
N TYR A 170 0.95 6.39 -4.76
CA TYR A 170 0.53 5.41 -3.76
C TYR A 170 -0.79 5.91 -3.14
N SER A 171 -1.45 5.07 -2.34
CA SER A 171 -2.76 5.38 -1.75
C SER A 171 -2.72 6.68 -0.94
N ASN A 172 -3.76 7.51 -1.07
CA ASN A 172 -3.83 8.83 -0.46
C ASN A 172 -3.72 8.77 1.06
N VAL A 173 -4.29 7.73 1.68
CA VAL A 173 -4.47 7.61 3.12
C VAL A 173 -3.14 7.53 3.88
N PHE A 174 -2.07 7.06 3.24
CA PHE A 174 -0.75 6.98 3.88
C PHE A 174 -0.01 8.33 3.97
N ASN A 175 -0.62 9.40 3.44
CA ASN A 175 -0.16 10.77 3.60
C ASN A 175 -0.70 11.46 4.86
N TYR A 176 -1.48 10.77 5.68
CA TYR A 176 -2.01 11.29 6.94
C TYR A 176 -1.19 10.77 8.13
N PRO A 177 -1.03 11.57 9.20
CA PRO A 177 -0.25 11.19 10.37
C PRO A 177 -1.02 10.22 11.26
N ALA A 178 -0.31 9.23 11.83
CA ALA A 178 -0.81 8.40 12.92
C ALA A 178 -0.35 8.98 14.26
N GLU A 179 -1.10 9.93 14.81
CA GLU A 179 -0.68 10.74 15.96
C GLU A 179 -0.82 10.01 17.30
N THR A 180 -1.80 9.13 17.42
CA THR A 180 -2.09 8.33 18.62
C THR A 180 -2.16 6.85 18.31
N TRP A 181 -2.21 6.01 19.33
CA TRP A 181 -2.41 4.57 19.13
C TRP A 181 -3.77 4.29 18.46
N ALA A 182 -4.78 5.13 18.71
CA ALA A 182 -6.08 4.96 18.08
C ALA A 182 -6.04 5.11 16.56
N ASP A 183 -5.14 5.94 16.02
CA ASP A 183 -4.91 6.04 14.58
C ASP A 183 -4.46 4.71 13.98
N VAL A 184 -3.56 3.99 14.65
CA VAL A 184 -3.13 2.65 14.23
C VAL A 184 -4.32 1.69 14.21
N THR A 185 -5.24 1.79 15.18
CA THR A 185 -6.45 0.96 15.19
C THR A 185 -7.44 1.33 14.08
N VAL A 186 -7.52 2.60 13.70
CA VAL A 186 -8.33 3.05 12.55
C VAL A 186 -7.73 2.56 11.24
N ILE A 187 -6.41 2.63 11.08
CA ILE A 187 -5.71 2.10 9.90
C ILE A 187 -5.99 0.59 9.79
N GLY A 188 -5.61 -0.18 10.81
CA GLY A 188 -5.76 -1.64 10.78
C GLY A 188 -7.22 -2.13 10.76
N PHE A 189 -8.21 -1.29 11.07
CA PHE A 189 -9.62 -1.68 10.95
C PHE A 189 -10.27 -1.15 9.67
N LEU A 190 -10.25 0.17 9.44
CA LEU A 190 -11.04 0.81 8.39
C LEU A 190 -10.26 0.98 7.08
N ILE A 191 -8.95 1.24 7.14
CA ILE A 191 -8.12 1.33 5.93
C ILE A 191 -7.90 -0.06 5.34
N ASP A 192 -7.52 -1.04 6.17
CA ASP A 192 -7.43 -2.44 5.76
C ASP A 192 -8.78 -2.98 5.24
N ALA A 193 -9.90 -2.59 5.85
CA ALA A 193 -11.23 -2.95 5.35
C ALA A 193 -11.49 -2.40 3.94
N ALA A 194 -11.15 -1.13 3.72
CA ALA A 194 -11.31 -0.51 2.41
C ALA A 194 -10.39 -1.17 1.37
N ALA A 195 -9.16 -1.54 1.76
CA ALA A 195 -8.24 -2.31 0.95
C ALA A 195 -8.85 -3.68 0.58
N ILE A 196 -9.36 -4.43 1.56
CA ILE A 196 -9.99 -5.74 1.36
C ILE A 196 -11.19 -5.67 0.40
N VAL A 197 -12.06 -4.65 0.48
CA VAL A 197 -13.16 -4.47 -0.48
C VAL A 197 -12.62 -4.35 -1.91
N ASN A 198 -11.61 -3.51 -2.12
CA ASN A 198 -11.00 -3.31 -3.43
C ASN A 198 -10.23 -4.56 -3.92
N GLN A 199 -9.49 -5.22 -3.03
CA GLN A 199 -8.66 -6.38 -3.37
C GLN A 199 -9.49 -7.63 -3.66
N ILE A 200 -10.55 -7.90 -2.89
CA ILE A 200 -11.47 -9.01 -3.15
C ILE A 200 -12.17 -8.83 -4.49
N ALA A 201 -12.55 -7.61 -4.85
CA ALA A 201 -13.11 -7.33 -6.16
C ALA A 201 -12.07 -7.66 -7.26
N ASN A 202 -10.87 -7.10 -7.16
CA ASN A 202 -9.86 -7.20 -8.21
C ASN A 202 -9.16 -8.57 -8.29
N SER A 203 -9.20 -9.40 -7.25
CA SER A 203 -8.70 -10.79 -7.31
C SER A 203 -9.46 -11.64 -8.33
N LYS A 204 -10.68 -11.21 -8.70
CA LYS A 204 -11.51 -11.83 -9.75
C LYS A 204 -11.24 -11.26 -11.15
N GLY A 205 -10.30 -10.33 -11.30
CA GLY A 205 -9.99 -9.64 -12.55
C GLY A 205 -9.40 -10.51 -13.65
N SER A 206 -8.89 -9.89 -14.71
CA SER A 206 -8.44 -10.60 -15.91
C SER A 206 -6.97 -11.05 -15.87
N TYR A 207 -6.08 -10.34 -15.17
CA TYR A 207 -4.64 -10.65 -15.22
C TYR A 207 -4.24 -11.68 -14.16
N GLY A 208 -3.87 -12.88 -14.60
CA GLY A 208 -3.61 -14.04 -13.75
C GLY A 208 -2.59 -13.78 -12.62
N PRO A 209 -1.38 -13.25 -12.91
CA PRO A 209 -0.38 -12.98 -11.89
C PRO A 209 -0.86 -12.03 -10.79
N TYR A 210 -1.62 -10.99 -11.16
CA TYR A 210 -2.17 -10.04 -10.19
C TYR A 210 -3.29 -10.67 -9.35
N CYS A 211 -4.19 -11.42 -9.99
CA CYS A 211 -5.26 -12.14 -9.28
C CYS A 211 -4.70 -13.08 -8.20
N ARG A 212 -3.71 -13.90 -8.55
CA ARG A 212 -3.07 -14.84 -7.60
C ARG A 212 -2.33 -14.13 -6.47
N ALA A 213 -1.71 -12.98 -6.75
CA ALA A 213 -1.11 -12.16 -5.70
C ALA A 213 -2.19 -11.63 -4.73
N LEU A 214 -3.29 -11.08 -5.25
CA LEU A 214 -4.39 -10.57 -4.44
C LEU A 214 -5.08 -11.66 -3.61
N GLU A 215 -5.29 -12.86 -4.15
CA GLU A 215 -5.87 -13.98 -3.39
C GLU A 215 -5.05 -14.28 -2.12
N ARG A 216 -3.72 -14.29 -2.24
CA ARG A 216 -2.82 -14.49 -1.11
C ARG A 216 -2.83 -13.31 -0.14
N ILE A 217 -2.75 -12.09 -0.67
CA ILE A 217 -2.77 -10.86 0.14
C ILE A 217 -4.07 -10.79 0.94
N CYS A 218 -5.23 -10.96 0.31
CA CYS A 218 -6.53 -10.96 0.98
C CYS A 218 -6.63 -12.00 2.11
N TYR A 219 -6.04 -13.18 1.92
CA TYR A 219 -6.01 -14.21 2.96
C TYR A 219 -5.21 -13.74 4.19
N GLU A 220 -4.01 -13.20 3.97
CA GLU A 220 -3.12 -12.71 5.03
C GLU A 220 -3.70 -11.44 5.71
N GLU A 221 -4.17 -10.46 4.93
CA GLU A 221 -4.78 -9.21 5.42
C GLU A 221 -6.05 -9.43 6.24
N SER A 222 -6.85 -10.47 5.95
CA SER A 222 -8.05 -10.78 6.73
C SER A 222 -7.75 -11.01 8.21
N PHE A 223 -6.56 -11.52 8.54
CA PHE A 223 -6.09 -11.69 9.91
C PHE A 223 -5.74 -10.34 10.55
N HIS A 224 -5.02 -9.48 9.83
CA HIS A 224 -4.62 -8.15 10.31
C HIS A 224 -5.83 -7.25 10.56
N LEU A 225 -6.79 -7.26 9.64
CA LEU A 225 -8.08 -6.59 9.79
C LEU A 225 -8.79 -7.00 11.09
N LYS A 226 -8.77 -8.29 11.43
CA LYS A 226 -9.37 -8.79 12.68
C LYS A 226 -8.61 -8.29 13.91
N GLN A 227 -7.28 -8.19 13.86
CA GLN A 227 -6.49 -7.64 14.95
C GLN A 227 -6.71 -6.12 15.12
N GLY A 228 -6.82 -5.39 14.01
CA GLY A 228 -7.16 -3.97 14.00
C GLY A 228 -8.53 -3.72 14.61
N HIS A 229 -9.54 -4.50 14.19
CA HIS A 229 -10.88 -4.46 14.78
C HIS A 229 -10.86 -4.76 16.28
N ASP A 230 -10.15 -5.81 16.74
CA ASP A 230 -10.00 -6.12 18.16
C ASP A 230 -9.36 -4.98 18.95
N ALA A 231 -8.34 -4.31 18.40
CA ALA A 231 -7.71 -3.16 19.04
C ALA A 231 -8.62 -1.91 19.05
N PHE A 232 -9.39 -1.71 17.99
CA PHE A 232 -10.35 -0.63 17.86
C PHE A 232 -11.49 -0.77 18.88
N VAL A 233 -12.10 -1.96 18.97
CA VAL A 233 -13.16 -2.29 19.93
C VAL A 233 -12.67 -2.12 21.37
N GLU A 234 -11.45 -2.56 21.68
CA GLU A 234 -10.84 -2.39 23.01
C GLU A 234 -10.79 -0.90 23.43
N LEU A 235 -10.45 0.00 22.51
CA LEU A 235 -10.46 1.44 22.80
C LEU A 235 -11.88 1.99 22.94
N ALA A 236 -12.79 1.57 22.06
CA ALA A 236 -14.17 2.02 22.05
C ALA A 236 -14.94 1.61 23.33
N ALA A 237 -14.68 0.41 23.84
CA ALA A 237 -15.29 -0.15 25.05
C ALA A 237 -14.49 0.16 26.34
N GLY A 238 -13.33 0.79 26.20
CA GLY A 238 -12.42 1.07 27.31
C GLY A 238 -12.83 2.25 28.18
N THR A 239 -11.83 2.86 28.83
CA THR A 239 -12.00 4.06 29.65
C THR A 239 -12.52 5.25 28.82
N PRO A 240 -13.11 6.29 29.47
CA PRO A 240 -13.52 7.50 28.78
C PRO A 240 -12.41 8.15 27.93
N ALA A 241 -11.16 8.09 28.41
CA ALA A 241 -10.01 8.61 27.68
C ALA A 241 -9.68 7.80 26.41
N GLN A 242 -9.77 6.47 26.47
CA GLN A 242 -9.56 5.60 25.30
C GLN A 242 -10.68 5.78 24.27
N ARG A 243 -11.93 5.87 24.74
CA ARG A 243 -13.09 6.12 23.88
C ARG A 243 -12.99 7.47 23.17
N ALA A 244 -12.61 8.52 23.90
CA ALA A 244 -12.37 9.83 23.32
C ALA A 244 -11.24 9.82 22.28
N MET A 245 -10.15 9.08 22.55
CA MET A 245 -9.02 8.96 21.62
C MET A 245 -9.42 8.28 20.31
N VAL A 246 -10.22 7.20 20.35
CA VAL A 246 -10.69 6.54 19.11
C VAL A 246 -11.72 7.36 18.36
N GLN A 247 -12.58 8.11 19.06
CA GLN A 247 -13.50 9.04 18.42
C GLN A 247 -12.75 10.18 17.70
N ASP A 248 -11.72 10.75 18.33
CA ASP A 248 -10.88 11.78 17.69
C ASP A 248 -10.17 11.23 16.44
N ALA A 249 -9.59 10.04 16.53
CA ALA A 249 -8.97 9.39 15.38
C ALA A 249 -10.00 9.16 14.26
N LEU A 250 -11.19 8.62 14.54
CA LEU A 250 -12.25 8.49 13.55
C LEU A 250 -12.59 9.81 12.87
N ASN A 251 -12.70 10.90 13.65
CA ASN A 251 -13.04 12.21 13.11
C ASN A 251 -12.00 12.69 12.09
N ARG A 252 -10.70 12.53 12.40
CA ARG A 252 -9.60 12.92 11.50
C ARG A 252 -9.47 12.01 10.27
N TRP A 253 -9.77 10.72 10.43
CA TRP A 253 -9.59 9.71 9.37
C TRP A 253 -10.78 9.54 8.43
N TRP A 254 -11.97 10.04 8.78
CA TRP A 254 -13.17 9.87 7.95
C TRP A 254 -12.98 10.38 6.52
N GLN A 255 -12.51 11.62 6.37
CA GLN A 255 -12.29 12.21 5.04
C GLN A 255 -11.22 11.45 4.22
N PRO A 256 -10.04 11.09 4.78
CA PRO A 256 -9.12 10.17 4.11
C PRO A 256 -9.75 8.85 3.65
N ILE A 257 -10.59 8.23 4.47
CA ILE A 257 -11.31 6.98 4.14
C ILE A 257 -12.25 7.20 2.96
N MET A 258 -13.01 8.30 2.95
CA MET A 258 -13.93 8.61 1.85
C MET A 258 -13.22 8.84 0.51
N HIS A 259 -11.97 9.30 0.56
CA HIS A 259 -11.09 9.45 -0.60
C HIS A 259 -10.42 8.14 -1.07
N PHE A 260 -10.41 7.08 -0.25
CA PHE A 260 -9.63 5.85 -0.49
C PHE A 260 -9.93 5.20 -1.85
N PHE A 261 -11.22 5.05 -2.18
CA PHE A 261 -11.66 4.41 -3.42
C PHE A 261 -11.43 5.27 -4.67
N GLY A 262 -10.93 6.50 -4.51
CA GLY A 262 -10.70 7.45 -5.59
C GLY A 262 -11.92 8.32 -5.91
N PRO A 263 -11.84 9.11 -7.00
CA PRO A 263 -12.87 10.08 -7.35
C PRO A 263 -14.19 9.41 -7.76
N PRO A 264 -15.31 10.14 -7.77
CA PRO A 264 -16.60 9.65 -8.23
C PRO A 264 -16.53 9.15 -9.66
N ASP A 265 -17.43 8.23 -10.03
CA ASP A 265 -17.38 7.57 -11.34
C ASP A 265 -17.49 8.56 -12.50
N LYS A 266 -18.29 9.64 -12.34
CA LYS A 266 -18.42 10.75 -13.29
C LYS A 266 -17.09 11.45 -13.64
N ASN A 267 -16.08 11.32 -12.77
CA ASN A 267 -14.77 11.96 -12.92
C ASN A 267 -13.66 10.92 -13.20
N SER A 268 -14.01 9.66 -13.51
CA SER A 268 -13.06 8.56 -13.69
C SER A 268 -12.86 8.21 -15.16
N THR A 269 -11.90 8.90 -15.80
CA THR A 269 -11.67 8.86 -17.27
C THR A 269 -11.26 7.51 -17.86
N HIS A 270 -10.83 6.55 -17.04
CA HIS A 270 -10.36 5.23 -17.50
C HIS A 270 -11.26 4.08 -17.07
N SER A 271 -12.30 4.32 -16.26
CA SER A 271 -13.04 3.23 -15.60
C SER A 271 -13.77 2.32 -16.58
N GLU A 272 -14.44 2.86 -17.59
CA GLU A 272 -15.22 2.08 -18.56
C GLU A 272 -14.37 1.01 -19.26
N LYS A 273 -13.26 1.43 -19.87
CA LYS A 273 -12.34 0.53 -20.59
C LYS A 273 -11.68 -0.51 -19.66
N LEU A 274 -11.31 -0.09 -18.44
CA LEU A 274 -10.73 -1.01 -17.45
C LEU A 274 -11.75 -2.03 -16.92
N MET A 275 -13.02 -1.66 -16.85
CA MET A 275 -14.10 -2.57 -16.51
C MET A 275 -14.42 -3.54 -17.65
N GLN A 276 -14.47 -3.06 -18.90
CA GLN A 276 -14.63 -3.92 -20.07
C GLN A 276 -13.55 -5.00 -20.13
N TRP A 277 -12.29 -4.61 -19.87
CA TRP A 277 -11.17 -5.54 -19.82
C TRP A 277 -11.04 -6.30 -18.50
N LYS A 278 -11.98 -6.15 -17.56
CA LYS A 278 -11.97 -6.80 -16.24
C LYS A 278 -10.67 -6.57 -15.45
N VAL A 279 -10.00 -5.45 -15.68
CA VAL A 279 -8.88 -4.97 -14.86
C VAL A 279 -9.41 -4.38 -13.55
N LYS A 280 -10.57 -3.71 -13.62
CA LYS A 280 -11.32 -3.18 -12.49
C LYS A 280 -12.68 -3.87 -12.43
N MET A 281 -13.01 -4.48 -11.30
CA MET A 281 -14.21 -5.33 -11.20
C MET A 281 -15.46 -4.62 -10.67
N ALA A 282 -15.28 -3.46 -10.04
CA ALA A 282 -16.37 -2.64 -9.51
C ALA A 282 -15.99 -1.16 -9.61
N SER A 283 -16.99 -0.27 -9.71
CA SER A 283 -16.77 1.16 -9.79
C SER A 283 -16.22 1.74 -8.46
N ASN A 284 -15.72 2.99 -8.49
CA ASN A 284 -15.20 3.59 -7.25
C ASN A 284 -16.35 3.83 -6.25
N ASP A 285 -17.49 4.29 -6.77
CA ASP A 285 -18.68 4.58 -5.95
C ASP A 285 -19.32 3.29 -5.41
N ASP A 286 -19.35 2.22 -6.21
CA ASP A 286 -19.88 0.92 -5.76
C ASP A 286 -19.01 0.31 -4.65
N MET A 287 -17.68 0.36 -4.77
CA MET A 287 -16.78 -0.11 -3.71
C MET A 287 -16.90 0.74 -2.44
N ARG A 288 -17.02 2.07 -2.58
CA ARG A 288 -17.27 2.95 -1.43
C ARG A 288 -18.58 2.59 -0.74
N ASN A 289 -19.63 2.33 -1.50
CA ASN A 289 -20.93 1.95 -0.94
C ASN A 289 -20.88 0.59 -0.21
N GLN A 290 -20.19 -0.40 -0.78
CA GLN A 290 -19.96 -1.70 -0.12
C GLN A 290 -19.22 -1.55 1.21
N PHE A 291 -18.22 -0.68 1.26
CA PHE A 291 -17.51 -0.35 2.51
C PHE A 291 -18.46 0.29 3.53
N LEU A 292 -19.24 1.30 3.13
CA LEU A 292 -20.17 1.96 4.03
C LEU A 292 -21.21 0.98 4.60
N GLU A 293 -21.79 0.14 3.74
CA GLU A 293 -22.74 -0.90 4.13
C GLU A 293 -22.16 -1.88 5.17
N ALA A 294 -20.90 -2.27 5.00
CA ALA A 294 -20.29 -3.27 5.87
C ALA A 294 -19.74 -2.70 7.19
N TYR A 295 -19.41 -1.40 7.26
CA TYR A 295 -18.64 -0.84 8.37
C TYR A 295 -19.30 0.31 9.12
N VAL A 296 -20.22 1.07 8.51
CA VAL A 296 -20.96 2.11 9.24
C VAL A 296 -21.80 1.53 10.39
N PRO A 297 -22.60 0.45 10.18
CA PRO A 297 -23.34 -0.17 11.28
C PRO A 297 -22.43 -0.64 12.43
N LYS A 298 -21.25 -1.22 12.10
CA LYS A 298 -20.29 -1.69 13.12
C LYS A 298 -19.78 -0.55 13.99
N ILE A 299 -19.53 0.62 13.41
CA ILE A 299 -19.08 1.82 14.14
C ILE A 299 -20.19 2.32 15.06
N TRP A 300 -21.43 2.38 14.57
CA TRP A 300 -22.58 2.80 15.35
C TRP A 300 -22.95 1.82 16.47
N ASP A 301 -22.78 0.51 16.27
CA ASP A 301 -22.98 -0.52 17.30
C ASP A 301 -22.03 -0.34 18.49
N MET A 302 -20.87 0.27 18.28
CA MET A 302 -19.92 0.66 19.34
C MET A 302 -20.27 2.01 20.00
N GLY A 303 -21.36 2.65 19.55
CA GLY A 303 -21.82 3.98 19.98
C GLY A 303 -20.90 5.13 19.55
N LEU A 304 -20.00 4.90 18.59
CA LEU A 304 -19.16 5.95 18.03
C LEU A 304 -19.92 6.69 16.93
N THR A 305 -19.48 7.91 16.64
CA THR A 305 -20.08 8.78 15.62
C THR A 305 -19.14 8.95 14.44
N LEU A 306 -19.71 9.28 13.29
CA LEU A 306 -18.97 9.63 12.07
C LEU A 306 -19.25 11.11 11.76
N PRO A 307 -18.23 11.90 11.36
CA PRO A 307 -18.38 13.34 11.13
C PRO A 307 -19.01 13.62 9.75
N ASP A 308 -20.22 13.11 9.53
CA ASP A 308 -21.00 13.30 8.31
C ASP A 308 -22.50 13.28 8.64
N GLU A 309 -23.12 14.46 8.66
CA GLU A 309 -24.54 14.65 8.94
C GLU A 309 -25.46 14.09 7.84
N ASN A 310 -24.94 13.94 6.63
CA ASN A 310 -25.69 13.39 5.49
C ASN A 310 -25.61 11.86 5.42
N LEU A 311 -24.80 11.22 6.28
CA LEU A 311 -24.58 9.79 6.27
C LEU A 311 -25.82 9.02 6.71
N LYS A 312 -26.51 8.42 5.74
CA LYS A 312 -27.69 7.58 5.99
C LYS A 312 -27.88 6.56 4.88
N LYS A 313 -28.51 5.43 5.21
CA LYS A 313 -28.92 4.47 4.20
C LYS A 313 -30.23 4.92 3.55
N ASN A 314 -30.23 5.04 2.23
CA ASN A 314 -31.41 5.37 1.45
C ASN A 314 -32.24 4.12 1.23
N GLU A 315 -33.42 4.05 1.84
CA GLU A 315 -34.30 2.87 1.78
C GLU A 315 -34.79 2.54 0.37
N SER A 316 -34.93 3.55 -0.50
CA SER A 316 -35.44 3.36 -1.86
C SER A 316 -34.40 2.76 -2.82
N THR A 317 -33.13 3.11 -2.65
CA THR A 317 -32.05 2.66 -3.53
C THR A 317 -31.18 1.57 -2.90
N GLY A 318 -31.28 1.39 -1.58
CA GLY A 318 -30.39 0.52 -0.80
C GLY A 318 -28.96 1.06 -0.65
N LYS A 319 -28.65 2.24 -1.21
CA LYS A 319 -27.31 2.85 -1.18
C LYS A 319 -27.18 3.82 -0.01
N TRP A 320 -25.95 4.00 0.47
CA TRP A 320 -25.62 5.07 1.41
C TRP A 320 -25.52 6.44 0.75
N ASP A 321 -26.25 7.41 1.30
CA ASP A 321 -26.06 8.83 1.08
C ASP A 321 -24.97 9.32 2.06
N TYR A 322 -24.13 10.26 1.64
CA TYR A 322 -23.03 10.83 2.42
C TYR A 322 -22.66 12.22 1.86
N ALA A 323 -21.99 13.05 2.64
CA ALA A 323 -21.54 14.37 2.20
C ALA A 323 -20.50 14.25 1.07
N ASP A 324 -20.57 15.13 0.07
CA ASP A 324 -19.59 15.11 -1.03
C ASP A 324 -18.18 15.38 -0.47
N PRO A 325 -17.22 14.44 -0.62
CA PRO A 325 -15.88 14.63 -0.09
C PRO A 325 -15.17 15.83 -0.73
N ASP A 326 -14.20 16.41 0.00
CA ASP A 326 -13.35 17.48 -0.55
C ASP A 326 -12.37 16.94 -1.60
N TRP A 327 -12.85 16.87 -2.84
CA TRP A 327 -12.07 16.38 -3.97
C TRP A 327 -10.89 17.28 -4.35
N ASP A 328 -10.86 18.53 -3.91
CA ASP A 328 -9.72 19.41 -4.12
C ASP A 328 -8.60 19.11 -3.12
N LEU A 329 -8.94 18.80 -1.86
CA LEU A 329 -7.99 18.19 -0.93
C LEU A 329 -7.48 16.86 -1.46
N PHE A 330 -8.35 15.99 -1.98
CA PHE A 330 -7.92 14.73 -2.59
C PHE A 330 -6.87 14.97 -3.69
N LYS A 331 -7.15 15.85 -4.66
CA LYS A 331 -6.20 16.22 -5.74
C LYS A 331 -4.90 16.75 -5.17
N LYS A 332 -4.95 17.63 -4.16
CA LYS A 332 -3.77 18.18 -3.50
C LYS A 332 -2.91 17.07 -2.88
N VAL A 333 -3.52 16.12 -2.17
CA VAL A 333 -2.82 15.00 -1.51
C VAL A 333 -2.18 14.06 -2.52
N ILE A 334 -2.91 13.62 -3.55
CA ILE A 334 -2.37 12.68 -4.55
C ILE A 334 -1.29 13.31 -5.46
N ASN A 335 -1.14 14.64 -5.43
CA ASN A 335 -0.13 15.39 -6.18
C ASN A 335 1.01 15.88 -5.27
N GLY A 336 1.15 15.33 -4.06
CA GLY A 336 2.30 15.60 -3.19
C GLY A 336 2.14 16.74 -2.19
N GLY A 337 0.97 17.38 -2.15
CA GLY A 337 0.70 18.54 -1.27
C GLY A 337 -0.04 18.21 0.03
N GLY A 338 -0.15 16.94 0.41
CA GLY A 338 -0.76 16.51 1.67
C GLY A 338 0.20 16.56 2.87
N PRO A 339 -0.28 16.18 4.06
CA PRO A 339 0.44 16.45 5.31
C PRO A 339 1.77 15.71 5.45
N CYS A 340 1.84 14.44 5.03
CA CYS A 340 3.04 13.62 5.17
C CYS A 340 3.72 13.24 3.84
N ASN A 341 3.24 13.70 2.68
CA ASN A 341 3.78 13.26 1.37
C ASN A 341 5.31 13.39 1.27
N LYS A 342 5.84 14.56 1.66
CA LYS A 342 7.28 14.83 1.64
C LYS A 342 8.02 13.90 2.60
N GLU A 343 7.55 13.78 3.83
CA GLU A 343 8.15 12.92 4.85
C GLU A 343 8.21 11.45 4.40
N ARG A 344 7.12 10.92 3.85
CA ARG A 344 7.05 9.52 3.37
C ARG A 344 8.09 9.24 2.28
N LEU A 345 8.22 10.15 1.31
CA LEU A 345 9.21 10.01 0.25
C LEU A 345 10.64 10.21 0.76
N ASP A 346 10.88 11.17 1.66
CA ASP A 346 12.19 11.43 2.23
C ASP A 346 12.71 10.23 3.04
N VAL A 347 11.84 9.55 3.81
CA VAL A 347 12.20 8.30 4.52
C VAL A 347 12.63 7.22 3.53
N ARG A 348 11.91 7.06 2.41
CA ARG A 348 12.25 6.06 1.39
C ARG A 348 13.55 6.39 0.66
N LYS A 349 13.77 7.66 0.31
CA LYS A 349 15.03 8.15 -0.28
C LYS A 349 16.20 7.92 0.66
N TRP A 350 16.04 8.27 1.93
CA TRP A 350 17.04 8.06 2.96
C TRP A 350 17.42 6.57 3.06
N ALA A 351 16.43 5.67 3.13
CA ALA A 351 16.67 4.23 3.19
C ALA A 351 17.41 3.71 1.95
N GLU A 352 17.08 4.24 0.76
CA GLU A 352 17.78 3.88 -0.47
C GLU A 352 19.21 4.37 -0.54
N GLU A 353 19.48 5.60 -0.12
CA GLU A 353 20.82 6.19 -0.10
C GLU A 353 21.72 5.48 0.90
N HIS A 354 21.24 5.28 2.12
CA HIS A 354 22.01 4.67 3.21
C HIS A 354 22.13 3.15 3.05
N GLY A 355 21.19 2.50 2.36
CA GLY A 355 21.27 1.09 1.98
C GLY A 355 22.15 0.82 0.75
N ARG A 356 22.58 1.86 0.02
CA ARG A 356 23.30 1.70 -1.25
C ARG A 356 24.58 0.89 -1.13
N TRP A 357 25.37 1.11 -0.08
CA TRP A 357 26.62 0.37 0.12
C TRP A 357 26.37 -1.12 0.36
N VAL A 358 25.28 -1.48 1.05
CA VAL A 358 24.88 -2.88 1.26
C VAL A 358 24.56 -3.54 -0.06
N ARG A 359 23.75 -2.88 -0.92
CA ARG A 359 23.44 -3.40 -2.25
C ARG A 359 24.69 -3.56 -3.12
N LYS A 360 25.58 -2.57 -3.13
CA LYS A 360 26.87 -2.66 -3.84
C LYS A 360 27.71 -3.83 -3.35
N ALA A 361 27.80 -4.02 -2.03
CA ALA A 361 28.55 -5.13 -1.44
C ALA A 361 27.95 -6.50 -1.80
N LEU A 362 26.62 -6.64 -1.84
CA LEU A 362 25.96 -7.88 -2.22
C LEU A 362 26.10 -8.20 -3.71
N MET A 363 26.13 -7.17 -4.57
CA MET A 363 26.26 -7.31 -6.02
C MET A 363 27.71 -7.50 -6.50
N ASN A 364 28.71 -7.34 -5.63
CA ASN A 364 30.12 -7.57 -5.95
C ASN A 364 30.71 -8.75 -5.17
N PRO A 365 30.41 -10.02 -5.55
CA PRO A 365 30.89 -11.21 -4.85
C PRO A 365 32.42 -11.40 -4.93
N LYS A 366 33.13 -10.62 -5.75
CA LYS A 366 34.59 -10.67 -5.90
C LYS A 366 35.33 -9.73 -4.93
N ASP A 367 34.63 -8.83 -4.24
CA ASP A 367 35.23 -8.02 -3.17
C ASP A 367 35.57 -8.94 -1.99
N LYS A 368 36.83 -9.40 -1.94
CA LYS A 368 37.38 -10.13 -0.80
C LYS A 368 37.44 -9.17 0.38
N ARG A 369 36.65 -9.43 1.43
CA ARG A 369 36.88 -8.81 2.75
C ARG A 369 38.23 -9.28 3.27
N SER A 370 39.21 -8.38 3.35
CA SER A 370 40.33 -8.54 4.27
C SER A 370 39.76 -8.48 5.69
N ALA A 371 40.04 -9.49 6.52
CA ALA A 371 39.69 -9.44 7.93
C ALA A 371 40.31 -8.19 8.58
N PRO A 372 39.66 -7.58 9.58
CA PRO A 372 40.33 -6.54 10.35
C PRO A 372 41.57 -7.16 11.00
N VAL A 373 42.72 -6.51 10.82
CA VAL A 373 43.91 -6.80 11.61
C VAL A 373 43.55 -6.45 13.06
N ALA A 374 43.80 -7.41 13.95
CA ALA A 374 43.37 -7.43 15.35
C ALA A 374 43.68 -6.15 16.13
#